data_AF-A0A961WSK3-F1
#
_entry.id   AF-A0A961WSK3-F1
#
_cell.length_a   1.000
_cell.length_b   1.000
_cell.length_c   1.000
_cell.angle_alpha   90.00
_cell.angle_beta   90.00
_cell.angle_gamma   90.00
#
_symmetry.space_group_name_H-M   'P 1'
#
loop_
_entity.id
_entity.type
_entity.pdbx_description
1 polymer ?
#
loop_
_entity_poly.entity_id
_entity_poly.type
_entity_poly.pdbx_seq_one_letter_code
_entity_poly.pdbx_strand_id
1 'polypeptide(L)'
;MKIDIDMGTAPAGAPALIDLEELLATRLLVQGNSGSGKSHLLRRLLEQSAPWVQQCIVDPEGDFVTLADRFGHLVVDANRPLEELEVIAARVRQHRVSTVLNLEGLEIEGQMRAAASFLNALFDAERDHWYPMLVVVDEAQMFAPVAAGEFSDDARRASLGAMTNLMCR
;
A
#
# COMPACT_ATOMS: atom_id res chain seq x y z
N MET A 1 7.69 9.28 -20.52
CA MET A 1 7.12 8.39 -21.56
C MET A 1 5.79 8.03 -20.97
N LYS A 2 4.70 8.61 -21.45
CA LYS A 2 3.41 8.48 -20.75
C LYS A 2 2.98 7.01 -20.71
N ILE A 3 2.83 6.47 -19.51
CA ILE A 3 2.35 5.10 -19.27
C ILE A 3 0.90 5.22 -18.84
N ASP A 4 -0.01 4.70 -19.67
CA ASP A 4 -1.42 4.64 -19.37
C ASP A 4 -1.79 3.26 -18.81
N ILE A 5 -2.46 3.25 -17.67
CA ILE A 5 -3.02 2.07 -17.03
C ILE A 5 -4.45 1.87 -17.53
N ASP A 6 -4.72 0.74 -18.17
CA ASP A 6 -6.09 0.38 -18.57
C ASP A 6 -6.90 -0.14 -17.38
N MET A 7 -7.88 0.66 -16.97
CA MET A 7 -8.82 0.37 -15.88
C MET A 7 -10.13 -0.27 -16.34
N GLY A 8 -10.37 -0.36 -17.65
CA GLY A 8 -11.59 -0.93 -18.22
C GLY A 8 -12.17 -0.08 -19.33
N THR A 9 -13.49 0.06 -19.35
CA THR A 9 -14.22 0.68 -20.47
C THR A 9 -15.10 1.81 -19.95
N ALA A 10 -14.95 3.00 -20.53
CA ALA A 10 -15.77 4.16 -20.27
C ALA A 10 -17.18 3.99 -20.91
N PRO A 11 -18.19 4.77 -20.51
CA PRO A 11 -19.56 4.64 -21.02
C PRO A 11 -19.70 4.70 -22.55
N ALA A 12 -18.80 5.42 -23.24
CA ALA A 12 -18.78 5.53 -24.69
C ALA A 12 -18.04 4.37 -25.41
N GLY A 13 -17.62 3.32 -24.69
CA GLY A 13 -16.88 2.17 -25.24
C GLY A 13 -15.38 2.40 -25.38
N ALA A 14 -14.89 3.61 -25.13
CA ALA A 14 -13.45 3.90 -25.13
C ALA A 14 -12.76 3.29 -23.89
N PRO A 15 -11.45 2.98 -23.95
CA PRO A 15 -10.67 2.59 -22.78
C PRO A 15 -10.74 3.64 -21.67
N ALA A 16 -10.93 3.20 -20.43
CA ALA A 16 -10.81 4.04 -19.25
C ALA A 16 -9.36 3.96 -18.76
N LEU A 17 -8.60 5.05 -18.97
CA LEU A 17 -7.16 5.08 -18.70
C LEU A 17 -6.85 5.93 -17.47
N ILE A 18 -5.84 5.52 -16.69
CA ILE A 18 -5.20 6.33 -15.65
C ILE A 18 -3.75 6.60 -16.08
N ASP A 19 -3.34 7.86 -16.04
CA ASP A 19 -1.95 8.25 -16.27
C ASP A 19 -1.12 7.90 -15.03
N LEU A 20 -0.15 6.99 -15.18
CA LEU A 20 0.70 6.56 -14.07
C LEU A 20 1.64 7.67 -13.58
N GLU A 21 2.13 8.54 -14.47
CA GLU A 21 2.99 9.66 -14.06
C GLU A 21 2.20 10.66 -13.20
N GLU A 22 0.95 10.95 -13.59
CA GLU A 22 0.03 11.79 -12.81
C GLU A 22 -0.32 11.13 -11.47
N LEU A 23 -0.61 9.82 -11.46
CA LEU A 23 -0.89 9.09 -10.22
C LEU A 23 0.28 9.15 -9.23
N LEU A 24 1.53 9.01 -9.71
CA LEU A 24 2.73 9.09 -8.87
C LEU A 24 3.02 10.50 -8.34
N ALA A 25 2.50 11.54 -9.00
CA ALA A 25 2.60 12.93 -8.55
C ALA A 25 1.41 13.37 -7.68
N THR A 26 0.37 12.55 -7.58
CA THR A 26 -0.90 12.87 -6.91
C THR A 26 -1.30 11.76 -5.94
N ARG A 27 -2.58 11.74 -5.53
CA ARG A 27 -3.13 10.76 -4.58
C ARG A 27 -4.49 10.33 -5.07
N LEU A 28 -4.74 9.02 -5.01
CA LEU A 28 -6.01 8.42 -5.40
C LEU A 28 -6.72 7.87 -4.16
N LEU A 29 -7.97 8.26 -3.97
CA LEU A 29 -8.88 7.64 -3.02
C LEU A 29 -9.90 6.78 -3.78
N VAL A 30 -9.95 5.49 -3.46
CA VAL A 30 -10.97 4.58 -3.96
C VAL A 30 -11.97 4.33 -2.84
N GLN A 31 -13.23 4.72 -3.04
CA GLN A 31 -14.29 4.55 -2.04
C GLN A 31 -15.54 3.92 -2.68
N GLY A 32 -16.23 3.11 -1.88
CA GLY A 32 -17.42 2.38 -2.29
C GLY A 32 -17.84 1.41 -1.19
N ASN A 33 -19.11 1.00 -1.23
CA ASN A 33 -19.63 0.03 -0.27
C ASN A 33 -18.96 -1.35 -0.44
N SER A 34 -19.11 -2.24 0.54
CA SER A 34 -18.71 -3.64 0.36
C SER A 34 -19.39 -4.23 -0.87
N GLY A 35 -18.66 -5.03 -1.65
CA GLY A 35 -19.14 -5.61 -2.91
C GLY A 35 -19.21 -4.65 -4.11
N SER A 36 -18.80 -3.38 -3.98
CA SER A 36 -18.83 -2.43 -5.11
C SER A 36 -17.71 -2.63 -6.14
N GLY A 37 -16.83 -3.61 -5.94
CA GLY A 37 -15.69 -3.88 -6.83
C GLY A 37 -14.43 -3.07 -6.54
N LYS A 38 -14.28 -2.47 -5.34
CA LYS A 38 -13.06 -1.71 -4.96
C LYS A 38 -11.79 -2.56 -5.10
N SER A 39 -11.76 -3.74 -4.47
CA SER A 39 -10.60 -4.62 -4.50
C SER A 39 -10.30 -5.09 -5.93
N HIS A 40 -11.32 -5.30 -6.77
CA HIS A 40 -11.13 -5.61 -8.19
C HIS A 40 -10.51 -4.44 -8.98
N LEU A 41 -10.98 -3.20 -8.75
CA LEU A 41 -10.38 -2.00 -9.33
C LEU A 41 -8.92 -1.85 -8.89
N LEU A 42 -8.66 -2.01 -7.59
CA LEU A 42 -7.33 -1.88 -7.00
C LEU A 42 -6.38 -2.96 -7.52
N ARG A 43 -6.85 -4.20 -7.61
CA ARG A 43 -6.13 -5.32 -8.23
C ARG A 43 -5.72 -4.98 -9.66
N ARG A 44 -6.66 -4.47 -10.48
CA ARG A 44 -6.35 -4.07 -11.86
C ARG A 44 -5.28 -2.98 -11.91
N LEU A 45 -5.40 -1.95 -11.08
CA LEU A 45 -4.40 -0.89 -10.98
C LEU A 45 -3.02 -1.45 -10.63
N LEU A 46 -2.95 -2.31 -9.62
CA LEU A 46 -1.70 -2.93 -9.15
C LEU A 46 -1.07 -3.82 -10.23
N GLU A 47 -1.85 -4.70 -10.86
CA GLU A 47 -1.34 -5.59 -11.91
C GLU A 47 -0.82 -4.83 -13.12
N GLN A 48 -1.53 -3.78 -13.56
CA GLN A 48 -1.13 -2.99 -14.72
C GLN A 48 0.07 -2.08 -14.45
N SER A 49 0.24 -1.60 -13.21
CA SER A 49 1.37 -0.74 -12.83
C SER A 49 2.62 -1.50 -12.36
N ALA A 50 2.49 -2.79 -12.02
CA ALA A 50 3.59 -3.59 -11.45
C ALA A 50 4.87 -3.65 -12.31
N PRO A 51 4.81 -3.72 -13.65
CA PRO A 51 6.02 -3.71 -14.49
C PRO A 51 6.76 -2.36 -14.54
N TRP A 52 6.11 -1.28 -14.08
CA TRP A 52 6.53 0.09 -14.35
C TRP A 52 7.04 0.83 -13.13
N VAL A 53 6.51 0.52 -11.95
CA VAL A 53 6.86 1.22 -10.70
C VAL A 53 6.95 0.25 -9.54
N GLN A 54 7.85 0.53 -8.60
CA GLN A 54 7.92 -0.19 -7.34
C GLN A 54 6.60 -0.02 -6.58
N GLN A 55 6.09 -1.10 -5.99
CA GLN A 55 4.85 -1.07 -5.22
C GLN A 55 5.07 -1.49 -3.78
N CYS A 56 4.35 -0.87 -2.85
CA CYS A 56 4.21 -1.35 -1.48
C CYS A 56 2.72 -1.41 -1.14
N ILE A 57 2.22 -2.61 -0.88
CA ILE A 57 0.80 -2.84 -0.60
C ILE A 57 0.67 -3.20 0.88
N VAL A 58 -0.15 -2.45 1.62
CA VAL A 58 -0.55 -2.77 2.99
C VAL A 58 -1.87 -3.53 2.92
N ASP A 59 -1.82 -4.81 3.27
CA ASP A 59 -2.89 -5.78 2.99
C ASP A 59 -3.42 -6.42 4.28
N PRO A 60 -4.48 -5.85 4.89
CA PRO A 60 -5.08 -6.38 6.12
C PRO A 60 -5.85 -7.69 5.93
N GLU A 61 -6.33 -7.97 4.72
CA GLU A 61 -7.17 -9.14 4.42
C GLU A 61 -6.41 -10.25 3.66
N GLY A 62 -5.20 -9.98 3.19
CA GLY A 62 -4.38 -10.98 2.47
C GLY A 62 -4.79 -11.17 1.01
N ASP A 63 -5.61 -10.28 0.45
CA ASP A 63 -6.19 -10.40 -0.90
C ASP A 63 -5.14 -10.27 -2.03
N PHE A 64 -4.00 -9.64 -1.75
CA PHE A 64 -3.01 -9.24 -2.74
C PHE A 64 -1.75 -10.10 -2.74
N VAL A 65 -1.62 -11.08 -1.83
CA VAL A 65 -0.43 -11.95 -1.75
C VAL A 65 -0.11 -12.69 -3.06
N THR A 66 -1.15 -13.00 -3.85
CA THR A 66 -1.03 -13.67 -5.16
C THR A 66 -0.38 -12.79 -6.25
N LEU A 67 -0.11 -11.51 -5.99
CA LEU A 67 0.73 -10.69 -6.89
C LEU A 67 2.17 -11.23 -6.92
N ALA A 68 2.65 -11.85 -5.86
CA ALA A 68 3.97 -12.48 -5.80
C ALA A 68 4.15 -13.56 -6.88
N ASP A 69 3.11 -14.34 -7.14
CA ASP A 69 3.13 -15.46 -8.08
C ASP A 69 3.39 -15.01 -9.53
N ARG A 70 2.99 -13.78 -9.88
CA ARG A 70 3.00 -13.29 -11.27
C ARG A 70 3.93 -12.10 -11.51
N PHE A 71 4.12 -11.26 -10.51
CA PHE A 71 4.81 -9.97 -10.63
C PHE A 71 6.06 -9.87 -9.76
N GLY A 72 6.37 -10.92 -8.98
CA GLY A 72 7.60 -10.98 -8.19
C GLY A 72 7.59 -10.12 -6.94
N HIS A 73 6.41 -9.72 -6.44
CA HIS A 73 6.29 -9.07 -5.15
C HIS A 73 6.82 -9.96 -4.03
N LEU A 74 7.57 -9.37 -3.10
CA LEU A 74 7.91 -10.03 -1.84
C LEU A 74 6.70 -9.98 -0.92
N VAL A 75 6.22 -11.14 -0.46
CA VAL A 75 5.22 -11.20 0.62
C VAL A 75 5.95 -11.13 1.95
N VAL A 76 5.65 -10.09 2.73
CA VAL A 76 6.16 -9.90 4.09
C VAL A 76 5.01 -10.21 5.05
N ASP A 77 5.07 -11.37 5.68
CA ASP A 77 4.20 -11.72 6.80
C ASP A 77 4.54 -10.84 8.00
N ALA A 78 3.57 -10.04 8.44
CA ALA A 78 3.71 -9.08 9.52
C ALA A 78 3.67 -9.69 10.92
N ASN A 79 3.39 -10.99 11.06
CA ASN A 79 3.43 -11.70 12.34
C ASN A 79 4.87 -11.95 12.82
N ARG A 80 5.59 -10.85 13.07
CA ARG A 80 7.01 -10.76 13.39
C ARG A 80 7.29 -9.59 14.33
N PRO A 81 8.45 -9.55 14.98
CA PRO A 81 8.90 -8.37 15.73
C PRO A 81 8.95 -7.13 14.83
N LEU A 82 8.57 -5.98 15.36
CA LEU A 82 8.53 -4.72 14.60
C LEU A 82 9.92 -4.32 14.09
N GLU A 83 10.97 -4.61 14.87
CA GLU A 83 12.35 -4.31 14.48
C GLU A 83 12.78 -5.10 13.23
N GLU A 84 12.25 -6.31 13.04
CA GLU A 84 12.48 -7.07 11.80
C GLU A 84 11.75 -6.42 10.62
N LEU A 85 10.52 -5.95 10.82
CA LEU A 85 9.74 -5.24 9.79
C LEU A 85 10.45 -3.97 9.32
N GLU A 86 11.06 -3.22 10.23
CA GLU A 86 11.86 -2.02 9.90
C GLU A 86 13.06 -2.36 9.03
N VAL A 87 13.80 -3.42 9.37
CA VAL A 87 14.94 -3.88 8.58
C VAL A 87 14.50 -4.36 7.19
N ILE A 88 13.38 -5.08 7.11
CA ILE A 88 12.83 -5.54 5.83
C ILE A 88 12.40 -4.35 4.97
N ALA A 89 11.66 -3.39 5.52
CA ALA A 89 11.24 -2.17 4.83
C ALA A 89 12.44 -1.39 4.27
N ALA A 90 13.49 -1.18 5.08
CA ALA A 90 14.71 -0.51 4.63
C ALA A 90 15.34 -1.22 3.42
N ARG A 91 15.41 -2.55 3.45
CA ARG A 91 15.94 -3.37 2.33
C ARG A 91 15.04 -3.33 1.10
N VAL A 92 13.72 -3.40 1.28
CA VAL A 92 12.72 -3.27 0.21
C VAL A 92 12.93 -1.96 -0.54
N ARG A 93 13.11 -0.86 0.19
CA ARG A 93 13.37 0.45 -0.39
C ARG A 93 14.73 0.50 -1.11
N GLN A 94 15.79 0.03 -0.46
CA GLN A 94 17.14 0.02 -1.01
C GLN A 94 17.26 -0.79 -2.32
N HIS A 95 16.63 -1.95 -2.36
CA HIS A 95 16.71 -2.88 -3.50
C HIS A 95 15.60 -2.70 -4.53
N ARG A 96 14.68 -1.75 -4.32
CA ARG A 96 13.54 -1.47 -5.19
C ARG A 96 12.64 -2.68 -5.45
N VAL A 97 12.47 -3.52 -4.44
CA VAL A 97 11.62 -4.71 -4.53
C VAL A 97 10.16 -4.30 -4.30
N SER A 98 9.23 -4.74 -5.13
CA SER A 98 7.80 -4.55 -4.84
C SER A 98 7.38 -5.48 -3.72
N THR A 99 6.52 -5.03 -2.81
CA THR A 99 6.17 -5.78 -1.59
C THR A 99 4.68 -5.79 -1.31
N VAL A 100 4.21 -6.88 -0.72
CA VAL A 100 2.91 -6.98 -0.05
C VAL A 100 3.19 -7.20 1.43
N LEU A 101 2.84 -6.24 2.28
CA LEU A 101 2.83 -6.40 3.72
C LEU A 101 1.53 -7.08 4.10
N ASN A 102 1.58 -8.40 4.29
CA ASN A 102 0.43 -9.20 4.69
C ASN A 102 0.24 -9.06 6.20
N LEU A 103 -0.88 -8.47 6.61
CA LEU A 103 -1.26 -8.25 8.00
C LEU A 103 -2.36 -9.23 8.47
N GLU A 104 -2.79 -10.13 7.58
CA GLU A 104 -3.75 -11.18 7.90
C GLU A 104 -3.29 -11.99 9.12
N GLY A 105 -4.23 -12.27 10.04
CA GLY A 105 -3.95 -13.05 11.25
C GLY A 105 -3.42 -12.24 12.43
N LEU A 106 -3.08 -10.96 12.26
CA LEU A 106 -2.87 -10.03 13.37
C LEU A 106 -4.20 -9.45 13.85
N GLU A 107 -4.32 -9.25 15.16
CA GLU A 107 -5.36 -8.38 15.74
C GLU A 107 -5.19 -6.94 15.24
N ILE A 108 -6.28 -6.17 15.24
CA ILE A 108 -6.32 -4.79 14.70
C ILE A 108 -5.16 -3.93 15.21
N GLU A 109 -4.87 -3.98 16.51
CA GLU A 109 -3.77 -3.21 17.09
C GLU A 109 -2.39 -3.64 16.54
N GLY A 110 -2.20 -4.95 16.32
CA GLY A 110 -1.00 -5.49 15.69
C GLY A 110 -0.86 -5.02 14.25
N GLN A 111 -1.96 -5.03 13.48
CA GLN A 111 -1.97 -4.52 12.11
C GLN A 111 -1.55 -3.05 12.05
N MET A 112 -2.11 -2.21 12.94
CA MET A 112 -1.79 -0.78 13.02
C MET A 112 -0.32 -0.53 13.34
N ARG A 113 0.25 -1.27 14.29
CA ARG A 113 1.66 -1.13 14.70
C ARG A 113 2.60 -1.61 13.61
N ALA A 114 2.32 -2.76 12.98
CA ALA A 114 3.12 -3.31 11.91
C ALA A 114 3.12 -2.40 10.67
N ALA A 115 1.94 -1.94 10.23
CA ALA A 115 1.82 -0.99 9.13
C ALA A 115 2.59 0.31 9.42
N ALA A 116 2.43 0.87 10.62
CA ALA A 116 3.15 2.08 11.02
C ALA A 116 4.68 1.92 10.99
N SER A 117 5.18 0.85 11.62
CA SER A 117 6.62 0.56 11.69
C SER A 117 7.20 0.36 10.29
N PHE A 118 6.55 -0.45 9.46
CA PHE A 118 6.99 -0.73 8.09
C PHE A 118 6.98 0.52 7.20
N LEU A 119 5.89 1.29 7.20
CA LEU A 119 5.77 2.51 6.40
C LEU A 119 6.77 3.58 6.83
N ASN A 120 6.95 3.80 8.14
CA ASN A 120 7.93 4.78 8.61
C ASN A 120 9.34 4.39 8.19
N ALA A 121 9.73 3.12 8.33
CA ALA A 121 11.03 2.64 7.87
C ALA A 121 11.23 2.79 6.35
N LEU A 122 10.18 2.59 5.54
CA LEU A 122 10.23 2.87 4.10
C LEU A 122 10.53 4.35 3.81
N PHE A 123 9.93 5.26 4.59
CA PHE A 123 10.10 6.70 4.39
C PHE A 123 11.40 7.24 5.00
N ASP A 124 11.93 6.63 6.05
CA ASP A 124 13.16 7.06 6.71
C ASP A 124 14.44 6.58 5.99
N ALA A 125 14.29 5.83 4.91
CA ALA A 125 15.39 5.45 4.04
C ALA A 125 16.18 6.67 3.53
N GLU A 126 17.49 6.47 3.34
CA GLU A 126 18.38 7.51 2.78
C GLU A 126 17.86 8.03 1.44
N ARG A 127 18.06 9.34 1.20
CA ARG A 127 17.53 10.04 0.01
C ARG A 127 17.97 9.40 -1.31
N ASP A 128 19.15 8.78 -1.35
CA ASP A 128 19.67 8.10 -2.54
C ASP A 128 18.84 6.86 -2.94
N HIS A 129 17.96 6.39 -2.04
CA HIS A 129 17.02 5.30 -2.28
C HIS A 129 15.59 5.79 -2.60
N TRP A 130 15.37 7.10 -2.76
CA TRP A 130 14.04 7.66 -3.03
C TRP A 130 13.69 7.63 -4.52
N TYR A 131 13.35 6.43 -4.99
CA TYR A 131 12.77 6.22 -6.31
C TYR A 131 11.24 6.29 -6.25
N PRO A 132 10.57 6.61 -7.38
CA PRO A 132 9.11 6.57 -7.45
C PRO A 132 8.58 5.21 -6.98
N MET A 133 7.59 5.24 -6.09
CA MET A 133 6.94 4.08 -5.53
C MET A 133 5.44 4.37 -5.42
N LEU A 134 4.62 3.40 -5.80
CA LEU A 134 3.19 3.41 -5.54
C LEU A 134 2.94 2.69 -4.21
N VAL A 135 2.58 3.44 -3.16
CA VAL A 135 2.15 2.87 -1.88
C VAL A 135 0.63 2.78 -1.88
N VAL A 136 0.12 1.58 -1.66
CA VAL A 136 -1.32 1.27 -1.62
C VAL A 136 -1.67 0.78 -0.22
N VAL A 137 -2.68 1.39 0.38
CA VAL A 137 -3.20 0.98 1.69
C VAL A 137 -4.63 0.53 1.48
N ASP A 138 -4.87 -0.76 1.59
CA ASP A 138 -6.24 -1.27 1.54
C ASP A 138 -6.94 -1.09 2.89
N GLU A 139 -8.27 -0.93 2.85
CA GLU A 139 -9.10 -0.60 4.02
C GLU A 139 -8.51 0.53 4.87
N ALA A 140 -8.04 1.60 4.20
CA ALA A 140 -7.26 2.70 4.78
C ALA A 140 -7.89 3.35 6.03
N GLN A 141 -9.22 3.33 6.15
CA GLN A 141 -9.93 3.84 7.33
C GLN A 141 -9.58 3.09 8.63
N MET A 142 -9.10 1.84 8.55
CA MET A 142 -8.62 1.11 9.73
C MET A 142 -7.34 1.73 10.30
N PHE A 143 -6.50 2.30 9.43
CA PHE A 143 -5.22 2.87 9.80
C PHE A 143 -5.29 4.38 10.09
N ALA A 144 -6.36 5.05 9.65
CA ALA A 144 -6.64 6.46 9.92
C ALA A 144 -8.06 6.68 10.49
N PRO A 145 -8.42 6.07 11.64
CA PRO A 145 -9.77 6.19 12.19
C PRO A 145 -10.02 7.57 12.80
N VAL A 146 -11.21 8.12 12.55
CA VAL A 146 -11.65 9.42 13.10
C VAL A 146 -11.98 9.34 14.60
N ALA A 147 -12.52 8.20 15.04
CA ALA A 147 -12.91 7.96 16.43
C ALA A 147 -11.88 7.08 17.16
N ALA A 148 -11.76 7.26 18.48
CA ALA A 148 -11.13 6.27 19.33
C ALA A 148 -12.03 5.02 19.35
N GLY A 149 -11.59 3.95 18.69
CA GLY A 149 -12.24 2.64 18.75
C GLY A 149 -11.66 1.78 19.87
N GLU A 150 -11.80 0.46 19.75
CA GLU A 150 -11.27 -0.54 20.70
C GLU A 150 -9.76 -0.80 20.53
N PHE A 151 -8.96 0.25 20.29
CA PHE A 151 -7.51 0.15 20.09
C PHE A 151 -6.78 1.12 21.01
N SER A 152 -5.54 0.76 21.37
CA SER A 152 -4.73 1.63 22.21
C SER A 152 -4.43 2.97 21.52
N ASP A 153 -4.37 4.05 22.32
CA ASP A 153 -4.07 5.39 21.82
C ASP A 153 -2.69 5.46 21.16
N ASP A 154 -1.74 4.66 21.61
CA ASP A 154 -0.39 4.60 21.08
C ASP A 154 -0.37 3.96 19.68
N ALA A 155 -1.06 2.83 19.49
CA ALA A 155 -1.16 2.21 18.17
C ALA A 155 -1.89 3.11 17.18
N ARG A 156 -2.98 3.75 17.61
CA ARG A 156 -3.71 4.75 16.82
C ARG A 156 -2.80 5.89 16.39
N ARG A 157 -2.04 6.47 17.32
CA ARG A 157 -1.14 7.59 17.03
C ARG A 157 -0.02 7.19 16.07
N ALA A 158 0.57 6.02 16.26
CA ALA A 158 1.62 5.51 15.38
C ALA A 158 1.09 5.32 13.95
N SER A 159 -0.06 4.63 13.81
CA SER A 159 -0.70 4.38 12.52
C SER A 159 -1.11 5.68 11.82
N LEU A 160 -1.78 6.60 12.54
CA LEU A 160 -2.19 7.89 11.97
C LEU A 160 -0.99 8.75 11.58
N GLY A 161 0.10 8.70 12.36
CA GLY A 161 1.36 9.36 12.03
C GLY A 161 1.98 8.83 10.74
N ALA A 162 2.01 7.50 10.56
CA ALA A 162 2.49 6.87 9.33
C ALA A 162 1.61 7.22 8.12
N MET A 163 0.28 7.20 8.27
CA MET A 163 -0.64 7.63 7.22
C MET A 163 -0.45 9.12 6.87
N THR A 164 -0.20 9.97 7.86
CA THR A 164 0.10 11.39 7.63
C THR A 164 1.42 11.55 6.86
N ASN A 165 2.46 10.80 7.22
CA ASN A 165 3.74 10.81 6.51
C ASN A 165 3.57 10.37 5.05
N LEU A 166 2.81 9.30 4.79
CA LEU A 166 2.46 8.86 3.43
C LEU A 166 1.75 9.97 2.62
N MET A 167 0.93 10.80 3.29
CA MET A 167 0.22 11.90 2.64
C MET A 167 1.08 13.16 2.45
N CYS A 168 2.26 13.24 3.07
CA CYS A 168 3.12 14.43 3.01
C CYS A 168 4.41 14.21 2.20
N ARG A 169 4.86 12.96 2.07
CA ARG A 169 6.03 12.57 1.28
C ARG A 169 5.61 12.10 -0.11
#